data_AF-A0A0T2QA96-F1
#
_entry.id   AF-A0A0T2QA96-F1
#
_cell.length_a   1.000
_cell.length_b   1.000
_cell.length_c   1.000
_cell.angle_alpha   90.00
_cell.angle_beta   90.00
_cell.angle_gamma   90.00
#
_symmetry.space_group_name_H-M   'P 1'
#
loop_
_entity.id
_entity.type
_entity.pdbx_description
1 polymer ?
#
loop_
_entity_poly.entity_id
_entity_poly.type
_entity_poly.pdbx_seq_one_letter_code
_entity_poly.pdbx_strand_id
1 'polypeptide(L)' 'MFLFQVEGNRVNSDLLSGASGAATYTGLDRRRIYRLVEDGHLPVVRKGRRMFFRKSELDCAFRASGQA' A
#
# COMPACT_ATOMS: atom_id res chain seq x y z
N MET A 1 9.17 -1.66 -22.21
CA MET A 1 10.35 -1.83 -21.33
C MET A 1 10.24 -0.78 -20.24
N PHE A 2 9.80 -1.13 -19.03
CA PHE A 2 9.74 -0.22 -17.89
C PHE A 2 10.58 -0.81 -16.76
N LEU A 3 11.73 -0.19 -16.53
CA LEU A 3 12.62 -0.42 -15.40
C LEU A 3 12.10 0.43 -14.23
N PHE A 4 11.41 -0.20 -13.26
CA PHE A 4 11.24 0.42 -11.95
C PHE A 4 12.44 0.04 -11.09
N GLN A 5 13.40 0.96 -11.04
CA GLN A 5 14.48 0.94 -10.09
C GLN A 5 13.94 1.40 -8.74
N VAL A 6 13.81 0.49 -7.77
CA VAL A 6 13.59 0.87 -6.37
C VAL A 6 14.95 0.83 -5.70
N GLU A 7 15.54 2.01 -5.51
CA GLU A 7 16.68 2.19 -4.64
C GLU A 7 16.32 1.70 -3.23
N GLY A 8 17.16 0.80 -2.71
CA GLY A 8 17.04 0.31 -1.35
C GLY A 8 17.35 1.42 -0.36
N ASN A 9 16.33 1.93 0.32
CA ASN A 9 16.52 2.63 1.58
C ASN A 9 15.64 2.00 2.68
N ARG A 10 16.25 1.83 3.85
CA ARG A 10 15.79 0.99 4.96
C ARG A 10 14.60 1.63 5.69
N VAL A 11 13.39 1.13 5.47
CA VAL A 11 12.21 1.39 6.32
C VAL A 11 11.53 0.07 6.65
N ASN A 12 12.06 -0.59 7.69
CA ASN A 12 11.57 -1.90 8.17
C ASN A 12 10.33 -1.75 9.08
N SER A 13 10.06 -0.54 9.61
CA SER A 13 8.98 -0.24 10.56
C SER A 13 7.67 0.24 9.93
N ASP A 14 7.65 0.47 8.61
CA ASP A 14 6.50 1.04 7.90
C ASP A 14 5.61 -0.01 7.22
N LEU A 15 5.82 -1.29 7.52
CA LEU A 15 5.07 -2.40 6.95
C LEU A 15 3.81 -2.69 7.79
N LEU A 16 2.65 -2.40 7.21
CA LEU A 16 1.34 -2.83 7.69
C LEU A 16 1.04 -4.23 7.13
N SER A 17 0.74 -5.18 8.00
CA SER A 17 0.34 -6.52 7.56
C SER A 17 -1.17 -6.62 7.37
N GLY A 18 -1.60 -7.08 6.19
CA GLY A 18 -2.99 -7.35 5.90
C GLY A 18 -3.84 -6.11 5.64
N ALA A 19 -5.02 -6.34 5.05
CA ALA A 19 -6.00 -5.27 4.79
C ALA A 19 -6.47 -4.59 6.09
N SER A 20 -6.42 -5.28 7.24
CA SER A 20 -6.77 -4.69 8.53
C SER A 20 -5.79 -3.59 8.95
N GLY A 21 -4.48 -3.79 8.76
CA GLY A 21 -3.50 -2.76 9.09
C GLY A 21 -3.64 -1.52 8.21
N ALA A 22 -3.89 -1.74 6.91
CA ALA A 22 -4.15 -0.64 5.97
C ALA A 22 -5.47 0.09 6.28
N ALA A 23 -6.53 -0.64 6.65
CA ALA A 23 -7.81 -0.05 7.05
C ALA A 23 -7.66 0.83 8.29
N THR A 24 -6.96 0.37 9.33
CA THR A 24 -6.71 1.17 10.54
C THR A 24 -5.86 2.41 10.24
N TYR A 25 -4.89 2.30 9.34
CA TYR A 25 -4.02 3.43 8.99
C TYR A 25 -4.72 4.49 8.11
N THR A 26 -5.54 4.05 7.15
CA THR A 26 -6.25 4.94 6.21
C THR A 26 -7.61 5.40 6.70
N GLY A 27 -8.16 4.75 7.73
CA GLY A 27 -9.55 4.93 8.16
C GLY A 27 -10.58 4.35 7.17
N LEU A 28 -10.15 3.63 6.13
CA LEU A 28 -11.03 3.05 5.12
C LEU A 28 -11.52 1.65 5.51
N ASP A 29 -12.69 1.25 4.99
CA ASP A 29 -13.18 -0.11 5.16
C ASP A 29 -12.29 -1.13 4.44
N ARG A 30 -12.18 -2.34 5.01
CA ARG A 30 -11.38 -3.44 4.44
C ARG A 30 -11.79 -3.76 3.00
N ARG A 31 -13.07 -3.70 2.64
CA ARG A 31 -13.54 -3.91 1.26
C ARG A 31 -13.04 -2.82 0.32
N ARG A 32 -13.01 -1.56 0.79
CA ARG A 32 -12.45 -0.44 0.03
C ARG A 32 -10.96 -0.65 -0.22
N ILE A 33 -10.21 -1.11 0.79
CA ILE A 33 -8.80 -1.49 0.63
C ILE A 33 -8.64 -2.58 -0.44
N TYR A 34 -9.40 -3.68 -0.36
CA TYR A 34 -9.33 -4.74 -1.37
C TYR A 34 -9.60 -4.23 -2.77
N ARG A 35 -10.65 -3.44 -2.93
CA ARG A 35 -10.99 -2.85 -4.24
C ARG A 35 -9.88 -1.94 -4.77
N LEU A 36 -9.34 -1.06 -3.93
CA LEU A 36 -8.22 -0.18 -4.32
C LEU A 36 -6.95 -0.95 -4.68
N VAL A 37 -6.74 -2.11 -4.05
CA VAL A 37 -5.65 -3.03 -4.40
C VAL A 37 -5.92 -3.72 -5.73
N GLU A 38 -7.16 -4.17 -5.97
CA GLU A 38 -7.57 -4.79 -7.24
C GLU A 38 -7.50 -3.79 -8.40
N ASP A 39 -7.93 -2.56 -8.16
CA ASP A 39 -7.87 -1.45 -9.12
C ASP A 39 -6.43 -0.92 -9.33
N GLY A 40 -5.45 -1.40 -8.55
CA GLY A 40 -4.03 -1.00 -8.66
C GLY A 40 -3.71 0.38 -8.10
N HIS A 41 -4.62 1.00 -7.35
CA HIS A 41 -4.43 2.29 -6.70
C HIS A 41 -3.60 2.19 -5.40
N LEU A 42 -3.61 1.02 -4.74
CA LEU A 42 -2.85 0.79 -3.52
C LEU A 42 -1.65 -0.14 -3.75
N PRO A 43 -0.41 0.30 -3.44
CA PRO A 43 0.77 -0.54 -3.57
C PRO A 43 0.73 -1.66 -2.53
N VAL A 44 0.67 -2.90 -3.02
CA VAL A 44 0.62 -4.11 -2.20
C VAL A 44 1.84 -4.99 -2.48
N VAL A 45 2.54 -5.38 -1.41
CA VAL A 45 3.61 -6.36 -1.46
C VAL A 45 3.04 -7.70 -1.00
N ARG A 46 2.88 -8.64 -1.93
CA ARG A 46 2.45 -10.00 -1.60
C ARG A 46 3.66 -10.87 -1.28
N LYS A 47 3.69 -11.44 -0.07
CA LYS A 47 4.71 -12.43 0.32
C LYS A 47 3.99 -13.72 0.68
N GLY A 48 3.94 -14.64 -0.28
CA GLY A 48 3.16 -15.87 -0.20
C GLY A 48 1.66 -15.56 -0.07
N ARG A 49 1.03 -16.09 0.99
CA ARG A 49 -0.42 -15.93 1.25
C ARG A 49 -0.77 -14.64 2.01
N ARG A 50 0.23 -13.85 2.41
CA ARG A 50 0.03 -12.61 3.17
C ARG A 50 0.30 -11.39 2.30
N MET A 51 -0.54 -10.37 2.45
CA MET A 51 -0.35 -9.06 1.85
C MET A 51 0.29 -8.12 2.87
N PHE A 52 1.21 -7.31 2.41
CA PHE A 52 1.90 -6.28 3.17
C PHE A 52 1.74 -4.95 2.44
N PHE A 53 1.55 -3.90 3.22
CA PHE A 53 1.34 -2.54 2.74
C PHE A 53 2.42 -1.66 3.35
N ARG A 54 3.07 -0.81 2.56
CA ARG A 54 4.01 0.16 3.10
C ARG A 54 3.29 1.46 3.37
N LYS A 55 3.39 1.98 4.60
CA LYS A 55 2.81 3.28 4.98
C LYS A 55 3.28 4.41 4.07
N SER A 56 4.59 4.49 3.81
CA SER A 56 5.16 5.52 2.95
C SER A 56 4.64 5.47 1.52
N GLU A 57 4.43 4.26 0.97
CA GLU A 57 3.85 4.13 -0.37
C GLU A 57 2.35 4.41 -0.37
N LEU A 58 1.63 4.05 0.70
CA LEU A 58 0.24 4.45 0.89
C LEU A 58 0.10 5.97 0.88
N ASP A 59 0.89 6.67 1.70
CA ASP A 59 0.87 8.13 1.77
C ASP A 59 1.13 8.78 0.40
N CYS A 60 2.16 8.30 -0.31
CA CYS A 60 2.43 8.72 -1.69
C CYS A 60 1.27 8.43 -2.65
N ALA A 61 0.63 7.27 -2.56
CA ALA A 61 -0.49 6.90 -3.42
C ALA A 61 -1.72 7.77 -3.15
N PHE A 62 -2.04 8.04 -1.89
CA PHE A 62 -3.13 8.95 -1.52
C PHE A 62 -2.83 10.38 -1.99
N ARG A 63 -1.61 10.87 -1.75
CA ARG A 63 -1.17 12.20 -2.18
C ARG A 63 -1.14 12.35 -3.69
N ALA A 64 -0.69 11.34 -4.42
CA ALA A 64 -0.68 11.33 -5.90
C ALA A 64 -2.08 11.21 -6.49
N SER A 65 -3.01 10.53 -5.81
CA SER A 65 -4.40 10.36 -6.27
C SER A 65 -5.27 11.60 -6.09
N GLY A 66 -4.79 12.65 -5.40
CA GLY A 66 -5.39 13.98 -5.44
C GLY A 66 -6.88 14.03 -5.07
N GLN A 67 -7.32 13.28 -4.06
CA GLN A 67 -8.58 13.60 -3.39
C GLN A 67 -8.30 14.68 -2.33
N ALA A 68 -8.30 15.93 -2.81
CA ALA A 68 -8.33 17.15 -2.01
C ALA A 68 -9.78 17.48 -1.59
#